data_AF-A0A423VCA0-F1
#
_entry.id   AF-A0A423VCA0-F1
#
_cell.length_a   1.000
_cell.length_b   1.000
_cell.length_c   1.000
_cell.angle_alpha   90.00
_cell.angle_beta   90.00
_cell.angle_gamma   90.00
#
_symmetry.space_group_name_H-M   'P 1'
#
loop_
_entity.id
_entity.type
_entity.pdbx_description
1 polymer ?
#
loop_
_entity_poly.entity_id
_entity_poly.type
_entity_poly.pdbx_seq_one_letter_code
_entity_poly.pdbx_strand_id
1 'polypeptide(L)'
;MSQPEPFTRSSDEEILATLQSLKYRITEPGIRHVPPLRLVTSTAFGPRPLLEDQYLYNVTQSELVVAHPALETAPPVQPEIAQLTITAPITIGCGRVAQVVACTVVPQGEGDSRMPFKAAAKIYDPLYYRFSLSLANSPRDTTWEADGVYSREAAAYEHLERAGQTGSFAPKYYGSWTFSLPIASGGGSRSRPIHLVLIEHLNGTTIRNTFIHNNPSLRAGKDAFHYPEEYRLRSSHGLWTPPSGNGLGAWTMGSLRVGMSCLSPILRSQLPRWR
;
A
#
# COMPACT_ATOMS: atom_id res chain seq x y z
N MET A 1 -41.50 -1.57 11.74
CA MET A 1 -40.49 -1.27 10.70
C MET A 1 -39.53 -0.25 11.26
N SER A 2 -38.39 -0.72 11.76
CA SER A 2 -37.36 0.12 12.35
C SER A 2 -36.55 0.76 11.22
N GLN A 3 -36.43 2.08 11.23
CA GLN A 3 -35.61 2.83 10.28
C GLN A 3 -34.13 2.40 10.42
N PRO A 4 -33.35 2.31 9.33
CA PRO A 4 -31.92 2.07 9.43
C PRO A 4 -31.21 3.30 10.02
N GLU A 5 -30.44 3.09 11.08
CA GLU A 5 -29.58 4.10 11.71
C GLU A 5 -28.64 4.76 10.68
N PRO A 6 -28.44 6.08 10.75
CA PRO A 6 -27.53 6.79 9.85
C PRO A 6 -26.08 6.37 10.10
N PHE A 7 -25.35 6.11 9.00
CA PHE A 7 -23.91 5.85 9.00
C PHE A 7 -23.16 7.04 9.66
N THR A 8 -22.79 6.87 10.92
CA THR A 8 -21.92 7.78 11.66
C THR A 8 -20.51 7.72 11.07
N ARG A 9 -19.88 8.90 10.93
CA ARG A 9 -18.44 9.04 10.65
C ARG A 9 -17.69 8.18 11.67
N SER A 10 -16.86 7.26 11.16
CA SER A 10 -15.96 6.40 11.93
C SER A 10 -15.32 7.18 13.09
N SER A 11 -15.64 6.80 14.32
CA SER A 11 -15.17 7.45 15.53
C SER A 11 -13.72 7.05 15.82
N ASP A 12 -12.98 7.90 16.53
CA ASP A 12 -11.60 7.60 16.96
C ASP A 12 -11.51 6.28 17.77
N GLU A 13 -12.62 5.80 18.34
CA GLU A 13 -12.72 4.50 19.00
C GLU A 13 -12.58 3.30 18.05
N GLU A 14 -13.11 3.38 16.82
CA GLU A 14 -13.01 2.30 15.83
C GLU A 14 -11.55 2.17 15.33
N ILE A 15 -10.85 3.30 15.22
CA ILE A 15 -9.43 3.40 14.88
C ILE A 15 -8.58 2.80 16.02
N LEU A 16 -8.88 3.14 17.28
CA LEU A 16 -8.19 2.59 18.44
C LEU A 16 -8.44 1.09 18.62
N ALA A 17 -9.67 0.62 18.42
CA ALA A 17 -10.02 -0.80 18.44
C ALA A 17 -9.29 -1.57 17.32
N THR A 18 -9.17 -0.97 16.13
CA THR A 18 -8.41 -1.52 15.01
C THR A 18 -6.92 -1.61 15.34
N LEU A 19 -6.33 -0.57 15.96
CA LEU A 19 -4.92 -0.57 16.37
C LEU A 19 -4.62 -1.55 17.48
N GLN A 20 -5.47 -1.60 18.51
CA GLN A 20 -5.34 -2.59 19.56
C GLN A 20 -5.46 -3.99 18.96
N SER A 21 -6.46 -4.23 18.12
CA SER A 21 -6.64 -5.49 17.39
C SER A 21 -5.41 -5.87 16.56
N LEU A 22 -4.76 -4.92 15.87
CA LEU A 22 -3.54 -5.19 15.09
C LEU A 22 -2.33 -5.42 15.99
N LYS A 23 -2.14 -4.61 17.04
CA LYS A 23 -1.01 -4.67 17.97
C LYS A 23 -0.99 -5.98 18.78
N TYR A 24 -2.16 -6.55 19.09
CA TYR A 24 -2.28 -7.82 19.81
C TYR A 24 -2.33 -9.06 18.91
N ARG A 25 -2.53 -8.92 17.58
CA ARG A 25 -2.70 -10.09 16.69
C ARG A 25 -1.47 -10.40 15.84
N ILE A 26 -0.58 -9.44 15.56
CA ILE A 26 0.68 -9.72 14.85
C ILE A 26 1.77 -10.01 15.88
N THR A 27 1.69 -11.16 16.54
CA THR A 27 2.77 -11.68 17.42
C THR A 27 3.51 -12.84 16.77
N GLU A 28 2.85 -13.53 15.84
CA GLU A 28 3.43 -14.64 15.12
C GLU A 28 4.45 -14.16 14.10
N PRO A 29 5.52 -14.94 13.89
CA PRO A 29 6.50 -14.61 12.88
C PRO A 29 5.88 -14.74 11.47
N GLY A 30 6.20 -13.77 10.61
CA GLY A 30 5.79 -13.77 9.22
C GLY A 30 6.82 -14.43 8.34
N ILE A 31 6.35 -14.95 7.20
CA ILE A 31 7.19 -15.60 6.20
C ILE A 31 7.24 -14.70 4.97
N ARG A 32 8.45 -14.42 4.47
CA ARG A 32 8.61 -13.76 3.18
C ARG A 32 8.07 -14.67 2.09
N HIS A 33 7.22 -14.14 1.22
CA HIS A 33 6.64 -14.92 0.13
C HIS A 33 6.76 -14.20 -1.21
N VAL A 34 6.54 -14.98 -2.27
CA VAL A 34 6.46 -14.46 -3.63
C VAL A 34 4.99 -14.14 -3.90
N PRO A 35 4.64 -12.90 -4.28
CA PRO A 35 3.26 -12.60 -4.65
C PRO A 35 2.83 -13.43 -5.86
N PRO A 36 1.58 -13.91 -5.93
CA PRO A 36 1.10 -14.59 -7.12
C PRO A 36 1.10 -13.63 -8.32
N LEU A 37 1.57 -14.11 -9.47
CA LEU A 37 1.61 -13.32 -10.70
C LEU A 37 0.18 -13.05 -11.17
N ARG A 38 -0.35 -11.85 -10.91
CA ARG A 38 -1.59 -11.38 -11.52
C ARG A 38 -1.25 -10.44 -12.66
N LEU A 39 -0.98 -11.00 -13.83
CA LEU A 39 -0.91 -10.22 -15.07
C LEU A 39 -2.33 -9.74 -15.40
N VAL A 40 -2.49 -8.42 -15.46
CA VAL A 40 -3.72 -7.73 -15.89
C VAL A 40 -3.92 -7.96 -17.38
N THR A 41 -4.24 -9.19 -17.77
CA THR A 41 -4.76 -9.47 -19.12
C THR A 41 -6.26 -9.68 -18.98
N SER A 42 -7.04 -8.92 -19.75
CA SER A 42 -8.51 -8.85 -19.64
C SER A 42 -9.24 -10.15 -19.99
N THR A 43 -8.52 -11.23 -20.27
CA THR A 43 -9.08 -12.52 -20.70
C THR A 43 -8.73 -13.68 -19.79
N ALA A 44 -7.95 -13.46 -18.73
CA ALA A 44 -7.66 -14.50 -17.75
C ALA A 44 -7.80 -13.92 -16.34
N PHE A 45 -9.02 -14.04 -15.79
CA PHE A 45 -9.20 -14.13 -14.36
C PHE A 45 -8.11 -15.07 -13.83
N GLY A 46 -7.37 -14.65 -12.80
CA GLY A 46 -6.33 -15.50 -12.19
C GLY A 46 -6.89 -16.86 -11.75
N PRO A 47 -6.12 -17.72 -11.05
CA PRO A 47 -6.53 -19.08 -10.72
C PRO A 47 -7.79 -19.19 -9.82
N ARG A 48 -8.39 -18.07 -9.41
CA ARG A 48 -9.54 -18.04 -8.52
C ARG A 48 -10.84 -17.85 -9.31
N PRO A 49 -11.84 -18.76 -9.14
CA PRO A 49 -13.16 -18.61 -9.74
C PRO A 49 -13.86 -17.31 -9.30
N LEU A 50 -14.68 -16.75 -10.19
CA LEU A 50 -15.61 -15.69 -9.83
C LEU A 50 -16.66 -16.25 -8.87
N LEU A 51 -16.93 -15.51 -7.80
CA LEU A 51 -18.02 -15.84 -6.88
C LEU A 51 -19.33 -15.28 -7.42
N GLU A 52 -20.38 -16.09 -7.33
CA GLU A 52 -21.72 -15.66 -7.72
C GLU A 52 -22.27 -14.63 -6.72
N ASP A 53 -22.97 -13.62 -7.23
CA ASP A 53 -23.57 -12.59 -6.39
C ASP A 53 -24.49 -13.19 -5.33
N GLN A 54 -25.28 -14.22 -5.69
CA GLN A 54 -26.17 -14.90 -4.75
C GLN A 54 -25.43 -15.54 -3.57
N TYR A 55 -24.23 -16.07 -3.79
CA TYR A 55 -23.39 -16.57 -2.70
C TYR A 55 -22.95 -15.42 -1.79
N LEU A 56 -22.49 -14.31 -2.38
CA LEU A 56 -22.03 -13.13 -1.64
C LEU A 56 -23.14 -12.50 -0.78
N TYR A 57 -24.41 -12.57 -1.20
CA TYR A 57 -25.55 -12.11 -0.39
C TYR A 57 -25.85 -12.99 0.84
N ASN A 58 -25.40 -14.25 0.83
CA ASN A 58 -25.74 -15.24 1.86
C ASN A 58 -24.57 -15.55 2.82
N VAL A 59 -23.45 -14.85 2.68
CA VAL A 59 -22.23 -15.10 3.46
C VAL A 59 -21.82 -13.86 4.23
N THR A 60 -21.34 -14.03 5.47
CA THR A 60 -20.69 -12.93 6.18
C THR A 60 -19.27 -12.70 5.64
N GLN A 61 -18.73 -11.50 5.82
CA GLN A 61 -17.36 -11.20 5.38
C GLN A 61 -16.31 -12.13 6.04
N SER A 62 -16.50 -12.50 7.31
CA SER A 62 -15.60 -13.43 7.99
C SER A 62 -15.66 -14.84 7.41
N GLU A 63 -16.85 -15.34 7.09
CA GLU A 63 -17.02 -16.64 6.44
C GLU A 63 -16.44 -16.64 5.03
N LEU A 64 -16.62 -15.55 4.28
CA LEU A 64 -16.01 -15.36 2.96
C LEU A 64 -14.48 -15.46 3.04
N VAL A 65 -13.86 -14.76 3.99
CA VAL A 65 -12.41 -14.76 4.21
C VAL A 65 -11.88 -16.15 4.56
N VAL A 66 -12.63 -16.90 5.36
CA VAL A 66 -12.26 -18.26 5.75
C VAL A 66 -12.45 -19.25 4.60
N ALA A 67 -13.52 -19.12 3.82
CA ALA A 67 -13.82 -20.02 2.71
C ALA A 67 -12.94 -19.75 1.47
N HIS A 68 -12.52 -18.50 1.29
CA HIS A 68 -11.74 -18.06 0.14
C HIS A 68 -10.50 -17.28 0.58
N PRO A 69 -9.52 -17.95 1.21
CA PRO A 69 -8.29 -17.32 1.64
C PRO A 69 -7.51 -16.74 0.47
N ALA A 70 -6.59 -15.84 0.80
CA ALA A 70 -5.71 -15.21 -0.16
C ALA A 70 -4.91 -16.27 -0.95
N LEU A 71 -4.66 -16.00 -2.23
CA LEU A 71 -3.88 -16.93 -3.07
C LEU A 71 -2.44 -17.07 -2.55
N GLU A 72 -2.07 -18.27 -2.11
CA GLU A 72 -0.71 -18.60 -1.73
C GLU A 72 0.11 -19.09 -2.92
N THR A 73 1.37 -18.70 -2.99
CA THR A 73 2.37 -19.36 -3.82
C THR A 73 3.10 -20.42 -3.01
N ALA A 74 3.76 -21.36 -3.68
CA ALA A 74 4.67 -22.28 -3.00
C ALA A 74 5.67 -21.50 -2.12
N PRO A 75 5.85 -21.91 -0.85
CA PRO A 75 6.80 -21.23 0.02
C PRO A 75 8.22 -21.34 -0.56
N PRO A 76 9.08 -20.33 -0.35
CA PRO A 76 10.47 -20.41 -0.77
C PRO A 76 11.17 -21.59 -0.08
N VAL A 77 12.16 -22.17 -0.76
CA VAL A 77 12.94 -23.32 -0.26
C VAL A 77 13.58 -23.04 1.11
N GLN A 78 13.91 -21.77 1.37
CA GLN A 78 14.37 -21.29 2.66
C GLN A 78 13.53 -20.07 3.05
N PRO A 79 12.50 -20.24 3.90
CA PRO A 79 11.66 -19.13 4.32
C PRO A 79 12.45 -18.14 5.18
N GLU A 80 12.48 -16.88 4.75
CA GLU A 80 12.90 -15.79 5.63
C GLU A 80 11.76 -15.54 6.62
N ILE A 81 12.10 -15.60 7.90
CA ILE A 81 11.15 -15.44 8.99
C ILE A 81 11.45 -14.11 9.69
N ALA A 82 10.43 -13.35 10.06
CA ALA A 82 10.61 -12.13 10.84
C ALA A 82 9.45 -11.87 11.80
N GLN A 83 9.77 -11.33 12.97
CA GLN A 83 8.77 -10.80 13.89
C GLN A 83 8.53 -9.32 13.59
N LEU A 84 7.26 -8.94 13.48
CA LEU A 84 6.84 -7.57 13.23
C LEU A 84 6.14 -7.00 14.46
N THR A 85 6.62 -5.86 14.95
CA THR A 85 6.00 -5.13 16.05
C THR A 85 5.47 -3.79 15.56
N ILE A 86 4.15 -3.61 15.56
CA ILE A 86 3.52 -2.33 15.19
C ILE A 86 3.85 -1.26 16.24
N THR A 87 4.40 -0.14 15.80
CA THR A 87 4.80 0.98 16.67
C THR A 87 3.85 2.16 16.59
N ALA A 88 3.27 2.46 15.41
CA ALA A 88 2.31 3.55 15.25
C ALA A 88 1.38 3.36 14.04
N PRO A 89 0.14 3.90 14.07
CA PRO A 89 -0.67 4.07 12.87
C PRO A 89 -0.04 5.11 11.92
N ILE A 90 -0.12 4.87 10.61
CA ILE A 90 0.12 5.89 9.58
C ILE A 90 -1.19 6.22 8.88
N THR A 91 -1.91 5.21 8.40
CA THR A 91 -3.23 5.37 7.78
C THR A 91 -4.01 4.08 7.98
N ILE A 92 -5.08 4.14 8.76
CA ILE A 92 -5.91 2.98 9.06
C ILE A 92 -7.40 3.33 8.96
N GLY A 93 -8.27 2.31 9.10
CA GLY A 93 -9.73 2.43 9.12
C GLY A 93 -10.43 1.75 7.94
N CYS A 94 -11.76 1.69 8.03
CA CYS A 94 -12.63 1.04 7.04
C CYS A 94 -12.61 1.77 5.68
N GLY A 95 -12.66 1.00 4.59
CA GLY A 95 -12.69 1.53 3.22
C GLY A 95 -11.34 2.06 2.73
N ARG A 96 -10.26 1.70 3.42
CA ARG A 96 -8.90 1.85 2.93
C ARG A 96 -8.49 0.58 2.20
N VAL A 97 -7.79 0.77 1.08
CA VAL A 97 -7.24 -0.32 0.27
C VAL A 97 -6.13 -1.09 1.02
N ALA A 98 -5.35 -0.40 1.85
CA ALA A 98 -4.39 -1.03 2.75
C ALA A 98 -4.40 -0.30 4.09
N GLN A 99 -4.18 -1.05 5.17
CA GLN A 99 -3.85 -0.46 6.46
C GLN A 99 -2.35 -0.22 6.49
N VAL A 100 -1.93 1.02 6.76
CA VAL A 100 -0.52 1.41 6.78
C VAL A 100 -0.12 1.73 8.21
N VAL A 101 0.90 1.04 8.69
CA VAL A 101 1.42 1.18 10.05
C VAL A 101 2.94 1.29 10.03
N ALA A 102 3.51 2.05 10.95
CA ALA A 102 4.93 1.99 11.26
C ALA A 102 5.19 0.76 12.13
N CYS A 103 6.30 0.07 11.89
CA CYS A 103 6.68 -1.12 12.64
C CYS A 103 8.20 -1.25 12.79
N THR A 104 8.60 -2.04 13.79
CA THR A 104 9.94 -2.59 13.92
C THR A 104 9.92 -4.03 13.45
N VAL A 105 10.88 -4.41 12.63
CA VAL A 105 11.01 -5.76 12.08
C VAL A 105 12.28 -6.38 12.66
N VAL A 106 12.13 -7.58 13.22
CA VAL A 106 13.22 -8.37 13.79
C VAL A 106 13.34 -9.65 12.96
N PRO A 107 14.34 -9.78 12.08
CA PRO A 107 14.61 -11.02 11.35
C PRO A 107 14.86 -12.18 12.32
N GLN A 108 14.41 -13.37 11.95
CA GLN A 108 14.54 -14.58 12.73
C GLN A 108 15.27 -15.66 11.90
N GLY A 109 16.33 -16.24 12.46
CA GLY A 109 17.11 -17.31 11.87
C GLY A 109 18.33 -17.66 12.73
N GLU A 110 18.80 -18.90 12.65
CA GLU A 110 20.06 -19.28 13.32
C GLU A 110 21.25 -18.56 12.65
N GLY A 111 22.01 -17.80 13.46
CA GLY A 111 23.18 -17.05 12.99
C GLY A 111 22.86 -15.72 12.31
N ASP A 112 21.58 -15.30 12.28
CA ASP A 112 21.17 -14.08 11.60
C ASP A 112 21.56 -12.86 12.46
N SER A 113 22.67 -12.21 12.10
CA SER A 113 23.20 -10.99 12.73
C SER A 113 22.52 -9.72 12.21
N ARG A 114 21.41 -9.86 11.49
CA ARG A 114 20.64 -8.74 10.94
C ARG A 114 19.97 -7.97 12.08
N MET A 115 20.37 -6.71 12.22
CA MET A 115 19.81 -5.81 13.22
C MET A 115 18.33 -5.54 12.97
N PRO A 116 17.52 -5.38 14.03
CA PRO A 116 16.17 -4.87 13.91
C PRO A 116 16.14 -3.55 13.13
N PHE A 117 15.14 -3.37 12.27
CA PHE A 117 15.00 -2.16 11.46
C PHE A 117 13.58 -1.61 11.49
N LYS A 118 13.44 -0.32 11.17
CA LYS A 118 12.15 0.36 11.06
C LYS A 118 11.62 0.24 9.65
N ALA A 119 10.34 -0.07 9.52
CA ALA A 119 9.63 -0.19 8.25
C ALA A 119 8.22 0.39 8.36
N ALA A 120 7.62 0.68 7.22
CA ALA A 120 6.18 0.83 7.10
C ALA A 120 5.60 -0.45 6.51
N ALA A 121 4.61 -1.03 7.17
CA ALA A 121 3.88 -2.18 6.70
C ALA A 121 2.56 -1.73 6.06
N LYS A 122 2.32 -2.16 4.82
CA LYS A 122 1.03 -2.03 4.14
C LYS A 122 0.33 -3.38 4.20
N ILE A 123 -0.71 -3.48 5.00
CA ILE A 123 -1.44 -4.71 5.31
C ILE A 123 -2.71 -4.77 4.45
N TYR A 124 -2.89 -5.88 3.74
CA TYR A 124 -4.02 -6.16 2.87
C TYR A 124 -4.86 -7.29 3.47
N ASP A 125 -5.65 -6.95 4.48
CA ASP A 125 -6.61 -7.88 5.08
C ASP A 125 -8.01 -7.60 4.51
N PRO A 126 -8.66 -8.59 3.87
CA PRO A 126 -9.99 -8.42 3.30
C PRO A 126 -11.04 -7.96 4.30
N LEU A 127 -10.84 -8.17 5.62
CA LEU A 127 -11.76 -7.69 6.65
C LEU A 127 -11.83 -6.15 6.76
N TYR A 128 -10.81 -5.43 6.27
CA TYR A 128 -10.82 -3.96 6.29
C TYR A 128 -11.44 -3.33 5.03
N TYR A 129 -11.82 -4.16 4.06
CA TYR A 129 -12.50 -3.72 2.85
C TYR A 129 -14.00 -3.56 3.13
N ARG A 130 -14.64 -2.65 2.40
CA ARG A 130 -16.09 -2.46 2.51
C ARG A 130 -16.78 -3.63 1.83
N PHE A 131 -17.40 -4.50 2.63
CA PHE A 131 -18.14 -5.64 2.10
C PHE A 131 -19.37 -5.19 1.32
N SER A 132 -20.10 -4.16 1.76
CA SER A 132 -21.25 -3.61 1.05
C SER A 132 -20.97 -2.21 0.48
N LEU A 133 -21.47 -1.96 -0.74
CA LEU A 133 -21.49 -0.61 -1.33
C LEU A 133 -22.66 0.20 -0.78
N SER A 134 -22.38 1.38 -0.24
CA SER A 134 -23.40 2.27 0.35
C SER A 134 -24.50 2.73 -0.61
N LEU A 135 -24.29 2.63 -1.92
CA LEU A 135 -25.26 3.07 -2.93
C LEU A 135 -26.19 1.96 -3.43
N ALA A 136 -25.79 0.69 -3.31
CA ALA A 136 -26.52 -0.44 -3.89
C ALA A 136 -26.78 -1.59 -2.90
N ASN A 137 -26.19 -1.54 -1.69
CA ASN A 137 -26.16 -2.64 -0.72
C ASN A 137 -25.69 -3.98 -1.30
N SER A 138 -25.04 -3.98 -2.47
CA SER A 138 -24.50 -5.18 -3.08
C SER A 138 -23.19 -5.57 -2.41
N PRO A 139 -23.05 -6.83 -1.97
CA PRO A 139 -21.83 -7.35 -1.39
C PRO A 139 -20.73 -7.43 -2.46
N ARG A 140 -19.48 -7.37 -2.03
CA ARG A 140 -18.30 -7.49 -2.89
C ARG A 140 -17.42 -8.65 -2.44
N ASP A 141 -16.76 -9.27 -3.40
CA ASP A 141 -15.66 -10.19 -3.10
C ASP A 141 -14.43 -9.41 -2.62
N THR A 142 -14.42 -9.07 -1.32
CA THR A 142 -13.34 -8.33 -0.67
C THR A 142 -12.03 -9.10 -0.67
N THR A 143 -12.08 -10.43 -0.70
CA THR A 143 -10.89 -11.28 -0.75
C THR A 143 -10.21 -11.22 -2.12
N TRP A 144 -10.99 -11.19 -3.21
CA TRP A 144 -10.47 -10.93 -4.55
C TRP A 144 -9.88 -9.53 -4.68
N GLU A 145 -10.55 -8.51 -4.15
CA GLU A 145 -10.06 -7.13 -4.19
C GLU A 145 -8.74 -6.98 -3.43
N ALA A 146 -8.65 -7.51 -2.21
CA ALA A 146 -7.45 -7.47 -1.39
C ALA A 146 -6.25 -8.12 -2.10
N ASP A 147 -6.44 -9.33 -2.63
CA ASP A 147 -5.41 -10.03 -3.40
C ASP A 147 -4.97 -9.22 -4.63
N GLY A 148 -5.93 -8.71 -5.40
CA GLY A 148 -5.65 -7.98 -6.64
C GLY A 148 -4.88 -6.69 -6.40
N VAL A 149 -5.17 -5.98 -5.31
CA VAL A 149 -4.39 -4.79 -4.91
C VAL A 149 -3.01 -5.19 -4.43
N TYR A 150 -2.94 -6.12 -3.48
CA TYR A 150 -1.68 -6.60 -2.92
C TYR A 150 -0.71 -7.06 -4.01
N SER A 151 -1.14 -7.96 -4.90
CA SER A 151 -0.29 -8.50 -5.97
C SER A 151 0.21 -7.42 -6.92
N ARG A 152 -0.62 -6.43 -7.26
CA ARG A 152 -0.21 -5.32 -8.14
C ARG A 152 0.83 -4.43 -7.48
N GLU A 153 0.62 -4.11 -6.20
CA GLU A 153 1.56 -3.26 -5.47
C GLU A 153 2.90 -3.97 -5.25
N ALA A 154 2.87 -5.25 -4.85
CA ALA A 154 4.08 -6.05 -4.70
C ALA A 154 4.86 -6.18 -6.02
N ALA A 155 4.17 -6.48 -7.13
CA ALA A 155 4.79 -6.55 -8.46
C ALA A 155 5.39 -5.21 -8.91
N ALA A 156 4.75 -4.09 -8.57
CA ALA A 156 5.28 -2.76 -8.84
C ALA A 156 6.59 -2.50 -8.08
N TYR A 157 6.63 -2.84 -6.79
CA TYR A 157 7.85 -2.70 -5.99
C TYR A 157 8.97 -3.64 -6.45
N GLU A 158 8.66 -4.89 -6.81
CA GLU A 158 9.64 -5.82 -7.39
C GLU A 158 10.22 -5.30 -8.72
N HIS A 159 9.39 -4.67 -9.55
CA HIS A 159 9.85 -4.05 -10.78
C HIS A 159 10.79 -2.87 -10.49
N LEU A 160 10.41 -2.00 -9.55
CA LEU A 160 11.24 -0.86 -9.13
C LEU A 160 12.56 -1.29 -8.49
N GLU A 161 12.55 -2.35 -7.68
CA GLU A 161 13.74 -2.93 -7.06
C GLU A 161 14.69 -3.47 -8.14
N ARG A 162 14.17 -4.26 -9.10
CA ARG A 162 14.95 -4.76 -10.25
C ARG A 162 15.53 -3.64 -11.11
N ALA A 163 14.83 -2.51 -11.21
CA ALA A 163 15.29 -1.32 -11.93
C ALA A 163 16.25 -0.43 -11.10
N GLY A 164 16.57 -0.81 -9.85
CA GLY A 164 17.42 -0.03 -8.96
C GLY A 164 16.83 1.31 -8.51
N GLN A 165 15.50 1.43 -8.51
CA GLN A 165 14.77 2.69 -8.22
C GLN A 165 14.22 2.77 -6.79
N THR A 166 14.34 1.70 -5.99
CA THR A 166 13.94 1.69 -4.57
C THR A 166 15.06 2.22 -3.67
N GLY A 167 14.72 2.99 -2.63
CA GLY A 167 15.65 3.66 -1.72
C GLY A 167 16.15 5.02 -2.23
N SER A 168 15.61 5.51 -3.35
CA SER A 168 15.95 6.81 -3.93
C SER A 168 14.71 7.50 -4.48
N PHE A 169 14.14 6.98 -5.58
CA PHE A 169 12.92 7.47 -6.21
C PHE A 169 11.68 6.92 -5.51
N ALA A 170 11.64 5.61 -5.31
CA ALA A 170 10.61 4.93 -4.52
C ALA A 170 11.19 4.55 -3.15
N PRO A 171 10.33 4.36 -2.12
CA PRO A 171 10.77 3.79 -0.84
C PRO A 171 11.56 2.49 -1.04
N LYS A 172 12.57 2.24 -0.21
CA LYS A 172 13.25 0.93 -0.19
C LYS A 172 12.22 -0.19 0.01
N TYR A 173 12.27 -1.24 -0.81
CA TYR A 173 11.41 -2.40 -0.67
C TYR A 173 12.10 -3.45 0.21
N TYR A 174 11.36 -4.00 1.19
CA TYR A 174 11.85 -5.04 2.10
C TYR A 174 11.13 -6.38 1.86
N GLY A 175 10.48 -6.52 0.71
CA GLY A 175 9.77 -7.74 0.32
C GLY A 175 8.29 -7.76 0.72
N SER A 176 7.66 -8.86 0.30
CA SER A 176 6.29 -9.20 0.62
C SER A 176 6.23 -10.35 1.61
N TRP A 177 5.29 -10.27 2.54
CA TRP A 177 5.24 -11.12 3.72
C TRP A 177 3.82 -11.62 4.00
N THR A 178 3.72 -12.85 4.47
CA THR A 178 2.48 -13.46 4.93
C THR A 178 2.52 -13.69 6.43
N PHE A 179 1.47 -13.30 7.12
CA PHE A 179 1.27 -13.56 8.55
C PHE A 179 -0.05 -14.30 8.77
N SER A 180 -0.15 -15.05 9.86
CA SER A 180 -1.39 -15.71 10.27
C SER A 180 -2.07 -14.91 11.36
N LEU A 181 -3.34 -14.52 11.17
CA LEU A 181 -4.15 -13.85 12.19
C LEU A 181 -5.38 -14.68 12.59
N PRO A 182 -5.75 -14.67 13.88
CA PRO A 182 -6.97 -15.33 14.32
C PRO A 182 -8.22 -14.63 13.78
N ILE A 183 -9.20 -15.43 13.38
CA ILE A 183 -10.54 -15.03 12.93
C ILE A 183 -11.60 -15.87 13.63
N ALA A 184 -12.62 -15.22 14.17
CA ALA A 184 -13.81 -15.91 14.68
C ALA A 184 -14.77 -16.15 13.50
N SER A 185 -15.14 -17.41 13.27
CA SER A 185 -16.09 -17.78 12.21
C SER A 185 -16.82 -19.08 12.58
N GLY A 186 -18.14 -19.12 12.41
CA GLY A 186 -18.95 -20.31 12.65
C GLY A 186 -18.86 -20.87 14.08
N GLY A 187 -18.74 -20.01 15.09
CA GLY A 187 -18.65 -20.42 16.50
C GLY A 187 -17.28 -20.95 16.95
N GLY A 188 -16.25 -20.92 16.09
CA GLY A 188 -14.88 -21.32 16.42
C GLY A 188 -13.83 -20.26 16.11
N SER A 189 -12.61 -20.46 16.63
CA SER A 189 -11.43 -19.68 16.28
C SER A 189 -10.68 -20.39 15.15
N ARG A 190 -10.51 -19.73 14.00
CA ARG A 190 -9.69 -20.17 12.88
C ARG A 190 -8.52 -19.20 12.70
N SER A 191 -7.56 -19.55 11.86
CA SER A 191 -6.53 -18.62 11.39
C SER A 191 -6.80 -18.23 9.95
N ARG A 192 -6.39 -17.03 9.54
CA ARG A 192 -6.36 -16.60 8.14
C ARG A 192 -4.96 -16.06 7.79
N PRO A 193 -4.46 -16.32 6.58
CA PRO A 193 -3.29 -15.62 6.08
C PRO A 193 -3.65 -14.17 5.77
N ILE A 194 -2.73 -13.26 6.07
CA ILE A 194 -2.77 -11.86 5.66
C ILE A 194 -1.50 -11.53 4.89
N HIS A 195 -1.66 -10.78 3.79
CA HIS A 195 -0.55 -10.32 2.99
C HIS A 195 -0.16 -8.90 3.38
N LEU A 196 1.14 -8.63 3.39
CA LEU A 196 1.66 -7.29 3.57
C LEU A 196 2.90 -7.03 2.73
N VAL A 197 3.10 -5.75 2.42
CA VAL A 197 4.30 -5.22 1.77
C VAL A 197 5.07 -4.40 2.79
N LEU A 198 6.35 -4.72 2.98
CA LEU A 198 7.25 -3.94 3.83
C LEU A 198 8.06 -2.97 2.98
N ILE A 199 8.03 -1.70 3.36
CA ILE A 199 8.79 -0.63 2.71
C ILE A 199 9.50 0.25 3.73
N GLU A 200 10.41 1.09 3.25
CA GLU A 200 11.07 2.12 4.04
C GLU A 200 10.07 2.99 4.81
N HIS A 201 10.32 3.13 6.10
CA HIS A 201 9.60 4.09 6.91
C HIS A 201 10.18 5.49 6.67
N LEU A 202 9.48 6.30 5.87
CA LEU A 202 9.88 7.67 5.60
C LEU A 202 9.55 8.58 6.78
N ASN A 203 10.58 9.11 7.42
CA ASN A 203 10.41 10.13 8.47
C ASN A 203 10.24 11.51 7.82
N GLY A 204 9.01 11.92 7.58
CA GLY A 204 8.72 13.19 6.93
C GLY A 204 7.27 13.64 7.05
N THR A 205 6.97 14.77 6.43
CA THR A 205 5.60 15.32 6.34
C THR A 205 4.92 14.77 5.08
N THR A 206 3.62 14.45 5.19
CA THR A 206 2.85 14.03 4.02
C THR A 206 2.74 15.20 3.04
N ILE A 207 2.71 14.92 1.73
CA ILE A 207 2.46 15.96 0.71
C ILE A 207 1.16 16.72 1.02
N ARG A 208 0.16 16.03 1.56
CA ARG A 208 -1.10 16.65 2.02
C ARG A 208 -0.85 17.75 3.04
N ASN A 209 -0.01 17.50 4.03
CA ASN A 209 0.31 18.44 5.10
C ASN A 209 1.29 19.54 4.64
N THR A 210 1.98 19.35 3.50
CA THR A 210 2.74 20.43 2.87
C THR A 210 1.86 21.40 2.09
N PHE A 211 0.60 21.05 1.80
CA PHE A 211 -0.34 22.04 1.25
C PHE A 211 -0.67 23.06 2.33
N ILE A 212 -0.15 24.26 2.15
CA ILE A 212 -0.63 25.44 2.85
C ILE A 212 -2.07 25.64 2.39
N HIS A 213 -3.03 25.49 3.30
CA HIS A 213 -4.42 25.86 3.02
C HIS A 213 -4.41 27.31 2.53
N ASN A 214 -4.98 27.54 1.34
CA ASN A 214 -5.15 28.86 0.74
C ASN A 214 -5.61 29.85 1.82
N ASN A 215 -4.66 30.60 2.36
CA ASN A 215 -4.98 31.73 3.20
C ASN A 215 -5.23 32.87 2.20
N PRO A 216 -6.47 33.34 2.02
CA PRO A 216 -6.77 34.38 1.03
C PRO A 216 -6.09 35.72 1.35
N SER A 217 -5.42 35.85 2.50
CA SER A 217 -4.63 37.03 2.80
C SER A 217 -3.30 37.02 2.04
N LEU A 218 -3.24 37.84 0.98
CA LEU A 218 -2.03 38.19 0.21
C LEU A 218 -0.84 38.70 1.08
N ARG A 219 -1.07 38.96 2.37
CA ARG A 219 -0.07 39.48 3.32
C ARG A 219 0.56 38.40 4.21
N ALA A 220 0.04 37.17 4.25
CA ALA A 220 0.39 36.20 5.29
C ALA A 220 1.30 35.02 4.87
N GLY A 221 1.73 34.91 3.61
CA GLY A 221 2.83 34.01 3.26
C GLY A 221 2.74 33.29 1.92
N LYS A 222 3.87 32.69 1.54
CA LYS A 222 4.12 31.91 0.32
C LYS A 222 3.29 30.64 0.34
N ASP A 223 2.13 30.61 -0.33
CA ASP A 223 1.41 29.35 -0.56
C ASP A 223 2.09 28.51 -1.66
N ALA A 224 1.66 27.25 -1.79
CA ALA A 224 2.22 26.32 -2.77
C ALA A 224 1.91 26.66 -4.24
N PHE A 225 0.93 27.53 -4.51
CA PHE A 225 0.66 28.05 -5.84
C PHE A 225 1.60 29.20 -6.23
N HIS A 226 2.26 29.83 -5.26
CA HIS A 226 3.26 30.88 -5.46
C HIS A 226 4.71 30.36 -5.53
N TYR A 227 4.92 29.04 -5.57
CA TYR A 227 6.25 28.55 -5.94
C TYR A 227 6.58 29.00 -7.37
N PRO A 228 7.79 29.53 -7.60
CA PRO A 228 8.29 29.85 -8.92
C PRO A 228 8.10 28.68 -9.90
N GLU A 229 7.91 29.00 -11.18
CA GLU A 229 7.57 28.01 -12.22
C GLU A 229 8.58 26.85 -12.29
N GLU A 230 9.84 27.08 -11.90
CA GLU A 230 10.89 26.06 -11.83
C GLU A 230 10.63 24.92 -10.83
N TYR A 231 9.77 25.12 -9.83
CA TYR A 231 9.42 24.08 -8.84
C TYR A 231 8.12 23.35 -9.17
N ARG A 232 7.40 23.77 -10.21
CA ARG A 232 6.20 23.07 -10.66
C ARG A 232 6.61 21.84 -11.46
N LEU A 233 6.05 20.69 -11.08
CA LEU A 233 6.17 19.47 -11.88
C LEU A 233 5.60 19.75 -13.27
N ARG A 234 6.47 19.89 -14.27
CA ARG A 234 6.05 20.01 -15.67
C ARG A 234 5.57 18.64 -16.12
N SER A 235 4.25 18.50 -16.24
CA SER A 235 3.66 17.48 -17.10
C SER A 235 4.17 17.77 -18.52
N SER A 236 5.13 16.99 -19.01
CA SER A 236 5.41 16.97 -20.44
C SER A 236 4.24 16.29 -21.12
N HIS A 237 3.19 17.05 -21.40
CA HIS A 237 2.24 16.69 -22.45
C HIS A 237 3.05 16.63 -23.73
N GLY A 238 3.47 15.42 -24.10
CA GLY A 238 3.92 15.16 -25.46
C GLY A 238 2.75 15.52 -26.37
N LEU A 239 2.86 16.61 -27.10
CA LEU A 239 1.96 16.88 -28.21
C LEU A 239 2.15 15.74 -29.20
N TRP A 240 1.13 14.90 -29.33
CA TRP A 240 1.03 13.99 -30.45
C TRP A 240 0.94 14.83 -31.72
N THR A 241 2.00 14.85 -32.51
CA THR A 241 1.97 15.37 -33.88
C THR A 241 1.78 14.18 -34.81
N PRO A 242 0.68 14.10 -35.57
CA PRO A 242 0.54 13.07 -36.58
C PRO A 242 1.64 13.23 -37.62
N PRO A 243 2.25 12.14 -38.13
CA PRO A 243 3.25 12.22 -39.16
C PRO A 243 2.63 12.75 -40.45
N SER A 244 3.10 13.89 -40.93
CA SER A 244 2.89 14.31 -42.31
C SER A 244 3.81 13.49 -43.22
N GLY A 245 3.30 12.39 -43.75
CA GLY A 245 3.95 11.62 -44.82
C GLY A 245 4.28 10.17 -44.47
N ASN A 246 4.10 9.30 -45.47
CA ASN A 246 4.20 7.83 -45.43
C ASN A 246 5.57 7.30 -44.97
N GLY A 247 5.85 7.35 -43.67
CA GLY A 247 7.02 6.71 -43.06
C GLY A 247 6.67 6.14 -41.69
N LEU A 248 7.10 4.90 -41.44
CA LEU A 248 6.99 4.21 -40.14
C LEU A 248 7.57 5.09 -39.02
N GLY A 249 6.71 5.59 -38.14
CA GLY A 249 7.10 6.45 -37.02
C GLY A 249 7.88 5.70 -35.95
N ALA A 250 9.04 6.22 -35.58
CA ALA A 250 9.85 5.77 -34.45
C ALA A 250 9.44 6.50 -33.16
N TRP A 251 9.34 5.77 -32.06
CA TRP A 251 9.21 6.34 -30.72
C TRP A 251 10.55 6.93 -30.29
N THR A 252 10.66 8.26 -30.15
CA THR A 252 11.75 8.85 -29.37
C THR A 252 11.31 8.97 -27.92
N MET A 253 11.91 8.16 -27.05
CA MET A 253 11.69 8.19 -25.60
C MET A 253 12.23 9.53 -25.05
N GLY A 254 11.33 10.39 -24.58
CA GLY A 254 11.71 11.62 -23.88
C GLY A 254 12.42 11.28 -22.57
N SER A 255 13.69 11.66 -22.48
CA SER A 255 14.50 11.52 -21.25
C SER A 255 13.98 12.47 -20.17
N LEU A 256 13.71 11.94 -18.98
CA LEU A 256 13.42 12.71 -17.78
C LEU A 256 14.74 13.34 -17.28
N ARG A 257 15.05 14.55 -17.75
CA ARG A 257 16.17 15.32 -17.18
C ARG A 257 15.66 16.19 -16.03
N VAL A 258 15.96 15.78 -14.80
CA VAL A 258 15.96 16.71 -13.67
C VAL A 258 17.16 17.62 -13.87
N GLY A 259 16.91 18.88 -14.27
CA GLY A 259 17.95 19.89 -14.34
C GLY A 259 18.43 20.26 -12.94
N MET A 260 19.43 19.53 -12.40
CA MET A 260 20.23 20.01 -11.28
C MET A 260 21.21 21.08 -11.79
N SER A 261 20.70 22.24 -12.13
CA SER A 261 21.52 23.41 -12.43
C SER A 261 20.80 24.64 -11.89
N CYS A 262 20.91 24.84 -10.57
CA CYS A 262 20.87 26.13 -9.86
C CYS A 262 20.91 25.86 -8.34
N LEU A 263 22.07 25.40 -7.83
CA LEU A 263 22.37 25.56 -6.41
C LEU A 263 22.81 27.02 -6.20
N SER A 264 21.97 27.82 -5.57
CA SER A 264 22.35 29.15 -5.08
C SER A 264 23.32 29.00 -3.89
N PRO A 265 24.37 29.85 -3.72
CA PRO A 265 25.46 29.62 -2.77
C PRO A 265 25.13 29.72 -1.27
N ILE A 266 23.87 29.94 -0.88
CA ILE A 266 23.53 30.46 0.47
C ILE A 266 23.15 29.37 1.50
N LEU A 267 23.17 28.08 1.14
CA LEU A 267 22.82 26.98 2.07
C LEU A 267 23.94 25.94 2.25
N ARG A 268 25.21 26.35 2.16
CA ARG A 268 26.38 25.48 2.40
C ARG A 268 26.92 25.44 3.83
N SER A 269 26.36 26.18 4.79
CA SER A 269 26.96 26.30 6.13
C SER A 269 26.33 25.47 7.25
N GLN A 270 25.26 24.70 7.03
CA GLN A 270 24.58 24.00 8.14
C GLN A 270 24.16 22.54 7.90
N LEU A 271 24.98 21.72 7.24
CA LEU A 271 24.79 20.26 7.26
C LEU A 271 26.10 19.52 7.60
N PRO A 272 26.10 18.57 8.56
CA PRO A 272 27.26 17.76 8.86
C PRO A 272 27.56 16.82 7.69
N ARG A 273 28.85 16.71 7.33
CA ARG A 273 29.34 15.69 6.39
C ARG A 273 29.26 14.32 7.05
N TRP A 274 28.37 13.46 6.57
CA TRP A 274 28.44 12.03 6.83
C TRP A 274 29.36 11.40 5.77
N ARG A 275 30.41 10.71 6.24
CA ARG A 275 31.27 9.84 5.44
C ARG A 275 30.60 8.48 5.26
#